data_AF-A0AAJ4XY86-F1
#
_entry.id   AF-A0AAJ4XY86-F1
#
_cell.length_a   1.000
_cell.length_b   1.000
_cell.length_c   1.000
_cell.angle_alpha   90.00
_cell.angle_beta   90.00
_cell.angle_gamma   90.00
#
_symmetry.space_group_name_H-M   'P 1'
#
loop_
_entity.id
_entity.type
_entity.pdbx_description
1 polymer ?
#
loop_
_entity_poly.entity_id
_entity_poly.type
_entity_poly.pdbx_seq_one_letter_code
_entity_poly.pdbx_strand_id
1 'polypeptide(L)'
;MSMDAELFPRSRAEIAPGAVHLPDWLDPVGQRELLDACRAWARPPAGLRTVRTPGGGTMTSRQVCLGWHWYPYRYARTVADGDGAPVKPFPAWLDALGRRAVADTLGPEAATAPYDIALINFYDADARMGMHRDSDEKSDAPVVSLSLGDTCVFRFGNTESRSRPYTDVELRSGDLFVFGGASRLAYHGVPRVLPDTAPPELGLTGRLNVTLRVSGFQVPSDGAPHERIMGDSPS
;
A
#
# COMPACT_ATOMS: atom_id res chain seq x y z
N MET A 1 5.79 28.36 -1.80
CA MET A 1 4.44 28.24 -2.38
C MET A 1 4.64 27.69 -3.79
N SER A 2 4.64 26.37 -3.94
CA SER A 2 4.55 25.77 -5.27
C SER A 2 3.06 25.66 -5.57
N MET A 3 2.56 26.57 -6.40
CA MET A 3 1.23 26.46 -6.99
C MET A 3 1.38 25.58 -8.21
N ASP A 4 0.93 24.33 -8.13
CA ASP A 4 0.73 23.53 -9.33
C ASP A 4 -0.31 24.24 -10.21
N ALA A 5 0.12 24.53 -11.43
CA ALA A 5 -0.54 25.39 -12.40
C ALA A 5 -1.68 24.66 -13.12
N GLU A 6 -2.75 24.29 -12.40
CA GLU A 6 -4.01 23.90 -13.02
C GLU A 6 -5.05 25.01 -12.83
N LEU A 7 -5.76 25.36 -13.91
CA LEU A 7 -6.80 26.39 -13.89
C LEU A 7 -7.96 26.03 -12.95
N PHE A 8 -8.13 24.74 -12.66
CA PHE A 8 -9.15 24.21 -11.78
C PHE A 8 -8.53 23.21 -10.80
N PRO A 9 -8.97 23.21 -9.53
CA PRO A 9 -8.52 22.22 -8.55
C PRO A 9 -9.01 20.82 -8.93
N ARG A 10 -8.18 19.80 -8.66
CA ARG A 10 -8.56 18.41 -8.81
C ARG A 10 -9.58 18.04 -7.72
N SER A 11 -10.68 17.42 -8.11
CA SER A 11 -11.80 17.11 -7.20
C SER A 11 -11.84 15.64 -6.80
N ARG A 12 -12.43 15.34 -5.64
CA ARG A 12 -12.84 13.99 -5.23
C ARG A 12 -13.56 13.27 -6.37
N ALA A 13 -13.19 12.02 -6.62
CA ALA A 13 -13.85 11.16 -7.61
C ALA A 13 -14.17 9.78 -7.01
N GLU A 14 -15.40 9.32 -7.18
CA GLU A 14 -15.76 7.92 -6.97
C GLU A 14 -15.55 7.17 -8.28
N ILE A 15 -14.56 6.27 -8.30
CA ILE A 15 -14.10 5.57 -9.50
C ILE A 15 -14.96 4.31 -9.76
N ALA A 16 -15.41 3.69 -8.68
CA ALA A 16 -16.37 2.58 -8.66
C ALA A 16 -17.04 2.55 -7.27
N PRO A 17 -18.16 1.83 -7.08
CA PRO A 17 -18.80 1.72 -5.78
C PRO A 17 -17.81 1.27 -4.68
N GLY A 18 -17.58 2.14 -3.69
CA GLY A 18 -16.62 1.91 -2.61
C GLY A 18 -15.14 2.09 -2.99
N ALA A 19 -14.83 2.72 -4.12
CA ALA A 19 -13.47 3.08 -4.56
C ALA A 19 -13.38 4.58 -4.87
N VAL A 20 -12.61 5.33 -4.07
CA VAL A 20 -12.58 6.79 -4.08
C VAL A 20 -11.14 7.31 -4.18
N HIS A 21 -10.94 8.29 -5.07
CA HIS A 21 -9.72 9.07 -5.21
C HIS A 21 -9.93 10.46 -4.59
N LEU A 22 -9.02 10.87 -3.71
CA LEU A 22 -8.90 12.21 -3.17
C LEU A 22 -7.54 12.80 -3.58
N PRO A 23 -7.54 13.72 -4.55
CA PRO A 23 -6.35 14.50 -4.89
C PRO A 23 -5.86 15.33 -3.71
N ASP A 24 -4.54 15.54 -3.61
CA ASP A 24 -3.93 16.52 -2.71
C ASP A 24 -4.29 16.34 -1.22
N TRP A 25 -4.59 15.10 -0.80
CA TRP A 25 -5.07 14.78 0.55
C TRP A 25 -3.98 14.87 1.61
N LEU A 26 -2.74 14.44 1.28
CA LEU A 26 -1.58 14.72 2.11
C LEU A 26 -1.02 16.09 1.75
N ASP A 27 -1.05 17.01 2.72
CA ASP A 27 -0.35 18.28 2.60
C ASP A 27 1.17 18.08 2.49
N PRO A 28 1.93 19.10 2.06
CA PRO A 28 3.37 18.96 1.89
C PRO A 28 4.12 18.55 3.17
N VAL A 29 3.62 18.90 4.36
CA VAL A 29 4.26 18.51 5.64
C VAL A 29 4.07 17.02 5.88
N GLY A 30 2.84 16.52 5.75
CA GLY A 30 2.52 15.10 5.87
C GLY A 30 3.24 14.24 4.83
N GLN A 31 3.42 14.75 3.60
CA GLN A 31 4.22 14.07 2.58
C GLN A 31 5.69 13.90 3.01
N ARG A 32 6.30 14.96 3.58
CA ARG A 32 7.68 14.91 4.09
C ARG A 32 7.82 13.97 5.29
N GLU A 33 6.92 14.07 6.26
CA GLU A 33 6.93 13.20 7.45
C GLU A 33 6.80 11.72 7.06
N LEU A 34 5.87 11.40 6.16
CA LEU A 34 5.68 10.04 5.67
C LEU A 34 6.90 9.55 4.88
N LEU A 35 7.50 10.40 4.05
CA LEU A 35 8.72 10.08 3.31
C LEU A 35 9.91 9.79 4.24
N ASP A 36 10.12 10.62 5.27
CA ASP A 36 11.21 10.43 6.22
C ASP A 36 11.04 9.15 7.04
N ALA A 37 9.80 8.84 7.43
CA ALA A 37 9.47 7.55 8.04
C ALA A 37 9.78 6.38 7.09
N CYS A 38 9.39 6.48 5.81
CA CYS A 38 9.71 5.48 4.79
C CYS A 38 11.23 5.29 4.61
N ARG A 39 12.00 6.37 4.61
CA ARG A 39 13.48 6.32 4.55
C ARG A 39 14.06 5.62 5.76
N ALA A 40 13.53 5.88 6.96
CA ALA A 40 13.95 5.18 8.18
C ALA A 40 13.62 3.68 8.11
N TRP A 41 12.42 3.32 7.64
CA TRP A 41 12.02 1.92 7.48
C TRP A 41 12.74 1.20 6.34
N ALA A 42 13.26 1.90 5.34
CA ALA A 42 14.03 1.30 4.27
C ALA A 42 15.42 0.79 4.74
N ARG A 43 15.91 1.25 5.90
CA ARG A 43 17.22 0.84 6.43
C ARG A 43 17.17 -0.56 7.05
N PRO A 44 18.22 -1.38 6.86
CA PRO A 44 18.38 -2.65 7.57
C PRO A 44 18.38 -2.48 9.11
N PRO A 45 17.99 -3.52 9.87
CA PRO A 45 17.45 -4.81 9.40
C PRO A 45 15.98 -4.69 8.93
N ALA A 46 15.45 -5.70 8.22
CA ALA A 46 14.11 -5.71 7.66
C ALA A 46 13.81 -4.48 6.77
N GLY A 47 14.81 -4.09 5.98
CA GLY A 47 14.77 -2.90 5.12
C GLY A 47 14.20 -3.15 3.73
N LEU A 48 14.48 -2.23 2.82
CA LEU A 48 14.02 -2.28 1.44
C LEU A 48 14.60 -3.50 0.71
N ARG A 49 13.72 -4.32 0.13
CA ARG A 49 14.14 -5.53 -0.61
C ARG A 49 13.48 -5.62 -1.98
N THR A 50 14.05 -6.45 -2.84
CA THR A 50 13.44 -6.85 -4.10
C THR A 50 12.72 -8.17 -3.92
N VAL A 51 11.45 -8.25 -4.34
CA VAL A 51 10.65 -9.49 -4.20
C VAL A 51 10.89 -10.41 -5.39
N ARG A 52 11.18 -11.67 -5.10
CA ARG A 52 11.28 -12.75 -6.10
C ARG A 52 9.97 -13.52 -6.13
N THR A 53 9.39 -13.70 -7.31
CA THR A 53 8.14 -14.45 -7.48
C THR A 53 8.44 -15.94 -7.65
N PRO A 54 7.51 -16.85 -7.28
CA PRO A 54 7.73 -18.28 -7.39
C PRO A 54 8.00 -18.78 -8.82
N GLY A 55 7.54 -18.03 -9.84
CA GLY A 55 7.82 -18.31 -11.26
C GLY A 55 9.20 -17.88 -11.74
N GLY A 56 10.12 -17.49 -10.84
CA GLY A 56 11.47 -17.01 -11.18
C GLY A 56 11.55 -15.56 -11.65
N GLY A 57 10.42 -14.85 -11.69
CA GLY A 57 10.36 -13.43 -11.98
C GLY A 57 10.82 -12.58 -10.79
N THR A 58 11.21 -11.34 -11.07
CA THR A 58 11.56 -10.37 -10.03
C THR A 58 10.63 -9.18 -10.16
N MET A 59 9.99 -8.78 -9.06
CA MET A 59 9.21 -7.55 -9.04
C MET A 59 10.17 -6.38 -9.26
N THR A 60 9.81 -5.49 -10.18
CA THR A 60 10.62 -4.30 -10.47
C THR A 60 10.49 -3.25 -9.38
N SER A 61 9.36 -3.24 -8.67
CA SER A 61 9.24 -2.49 -7.43
C SER A 61 10.01 -3.16 -6.28
N ARG A 62 10.57 -2.32 -5.42
CA ARG A 62 11.19 -2.73 -4.16
C ARG A 62 10.21 -2.47 -3.02
N GLN A 63 10.27 -3.28 -1.96
CA GLN A 63 9.24 -3.24 -0.91
C GLN A 63 9.82 -3.32 0.51
N VAL A 64 9.22 -2.56 1.41
CA VAL A 64 9.34 -2.68 2.88
C VAL A 64 7.97 -3.05 3.45
N CYS A 65 7.93 -3.89 4.48
CA CYS A 65 6.69 -4.24 5.17
C CYS A 65 6.75 -3.82 6.64
N LEU A 66 5.62 -3.35 7.19
CA LEU A 66 5.44 -3.07 8.61
C LEU A 66 4.30 -3.92 9.17
N GLY A 67 4.44 -4.34 10.43
CA GLY A 67 3.47 -5.14 11.17
C GLY A 67 3.49 -6.62 10.76
N TRP A 68 3.25 -6.89 9.48
CA TRP A 68 3.39 -8.21 8.90
C TRP A 68 4.22 -8.16 7.63
N HIS A 69 5.13 -9.12 7.49
CA HIS A 69 5.96 -9.27 6.31
C HIS A 69 5.20 -10.03 5.24
N TRP A 70 4.84 -9.35 4.15
CA TRP A 70 4.30 -10.01 2.98
C TRP A 70 5.43 -10.65 2.17
N TYR A 71 5.23 -11.88 1.73
CA TYR A 71 6.00 -12.55 0.71
C TYR A 71 5.01 -13.37 -0.13
N PRO A 72 5.36 -13.86 -1.33
CA PRO A 72 4.37 -14.40 -2.26
C PRO A 72 3.33 -15.33 -1.61
N TYR A 73 2.08 -14.85 -1.58
CA TYR A 73 0.86 -15.51 -1.09
C TYR A 73 0.74 -15.70 0.43
N ARG A 74 1.62 -15.10 1.25
CA ARG A 74 1.61 -15.29 2.71
C ARG A 74 2.14 -14.07 3.48
N TYR A 75 1.76 -14.03 4.75
CA TYR A 75 2.28 -13.09 5.74
C TYR A 75 3.07 -13.83 6.82
N ALA A 76 4.15 -13.22 7.30
CA ALA A 76 4.99 -13.71 8.40
C ALA A 76 5.37 -12.59 9.38
N ARG A 77 5.88 -12.96 10.55
CA ARG A 77 6.43 -12.00 11.54
C ARG A 77 7.94 -11.74 11.34
N THR A 78 8.55 -12.40 10.38
CA THR A 78 9.95 -12.23 10.00
C THR A 78 10.06 -12.04 8.48
N VAL A 79 11.17 -11.46 8.04
CA VAL A 79 11.53 -11.30 6.62
C VAL A 79 12.01 -12.65 6.07
N ALA A 80 11.08 -13.59 5.93
CA ALA A 80 11.35 -15.00 5.63
C ALA A 80 12.01 -15.24 4.26
N ASP A 81 11.85 -14.31 3.32
CA ASP A 81 12.46 -14.31 1.99
C ASP A 81 13.62 -13.31 1.86
N GLY A 82 14.21 -12.87 2.99
CA GLY A 82 15.30 -11.88 3.03
C GLY A 82 16.28 -12.13 4.16
N ASP A 83 16.51 -11.12 5.01
CA ASP A 83 17.51 -11.15 6.07
C ASP A 83 17.09 -11.93 7.33
N GLY A 84 15.88 -12.49 7.35
CA GLY A 84 15.35 -13.27 8.47
C GLY A 84 15.01 -12.45 9.72
N ALA A 85 15.22 -11.13 9.72
CA ALA A 85 14.95 -10.29 10.87
C ALA A 85 13.44 -10.20 11.16
N PRO A 86 13.03 -9.87 12.40
CA PRO A 86 11.63 -9.51 12.67
C PRO A 86 11.16 -8.36 11.77
N VAL A 87 9.92 -8.44 11.30
CA VAL A 87 9.30 -7.33 10.57
C VAL A 87 9.22 -6.10 11.46
N LYS A 88 9.39 -4.91 10.87
CA LYS A 88 9.30 -3.66 11.61
C LYS A 88 7.90 -3.49 12.21
N PRO A 89 7.76 -2.91 13.40
CA PRO A 89 6.45 -2.73 14.03
C PRO A 89 5.56 -1.81 13.20
N PHE A 90 4.25 -2.02 13.29
CA PHE A 90 3.26 -1.11 12.71
C PHE A 90 3.04 0.08 13.67
N PRO A 91 3.31 1.33 13.26
CA PRO A 91 3.12 2.50 14.12
C PRO A 91 1.64 2.87 14.31
N ALA A 92 1.24 3.20 15.54
CA ALA A 92 -0.13 3.60 15.86
C ALA A 92 -0.63 4.84 15.06
N TRP A 93 0.28 5.76 14.71
CA TRP A 93 -0.09 6.93 13.89
C TRP A 93 -0.46 6.54 12.46
N LEU A 94 0.07 5.44 11.91
CA LEU A 94 -0.36 4.93 10.60
C LEU A 94 -1.76 4.33 10.67
N ASP A 95 -2.14 3.71 11.79
CA ASP A 95 -3.53 3.26 11.99
C ASP A 95 -4.49 4.46 12.03
N ALA A 96 -4.14 5.49 12.80
CA ALA A 96 -4.93 6.72 12.84
C ALA A 96 -5.03 7.38 11.45
N LEU A 97 -3.95 7.38 10.67
CA LEU A 97 -3.94 7.90 9.30
C LEU A 97 -4.85 7.08 8.37
N GLY A 98 -4.80 5.76 8.44
CA GLY A 98 -5.65 4.86 7.66
C GLY A 98 -7.13 5.01 7.99
N ARG A 99 -7.47 5.09 9.28
CA ARG A 99 -8.85 5.35 9.72
C ARG A 99 -9.37 6.71 9.26
N ARG A 100 -8.53 7.76 9.30
CA ARG A 100 -8.88 9.07 8.75
C ARG A 100 -9.14 9.00 7.25
N ALA A 101 -8.27 8.33 6.51
CA ALA A 101 -8.42 8.14 5.06
C ALA A 101 -9.73 7.45 4.69
N VAL A 102 -10.15 6.42 5.45
CA VAL A 102 -11.44 5.75 5.27
C VAL A 102 -12.61 6.71 5.56
N ALA A 103 -12.55 7.44 6.66
CA ALA A 103 -13.60 8.40 7.02
C ALA A 103 -13.79 9.49 5.96
N ASP A 104 -12.69 10.05 5.44
CA ASP A 104 -12.71 11.12 4.43
C ASP A 104 -13.18 10.64 3.05
N THR A 105 -13.10 9.33 2.77
CA THR A 105 -13.45 8.75 1.46
C THR A 105 -14.81 8.06 1.45
N LEU A 106 -15.01 7.10 2.35
CA LEU A 106 -16.18 6.24 2.44
C LEU A 106 -17.23 6.77 3.45
N GLY A 107 -16.91 7.86 4.16
CA GLY A 107 -17.79 8.55 5.09
C GLY A 107 -17.46 8.26 6.57
N PRO A 108 -17.90 9.14 7.49
CA PRO A 108 -17.53 9.06 8.91
C PRO A 108 -18.07 7.81 9.61
N GLU A 109 -19.15 7.23 9.11
CA GLU A 109 -19.76 5.99 9.62
C GLU A 109 -19.06 4.72 9.12
N ALA A 110 -18.09 4.84 8.20
CA ALA A 110 -17.32 3.72 7.69
C ALA A 110 -16.33 3.24 8.78
N ALA A 111 -16.83 2.38 9.66
CA ALA A 111 -16.00 1.70 10.64
C ALA A 111 -15.02 0.75 9.96
N THR A 112 -13.77 0.77 10.42
CA THR A 112 -12.75 -0.19 10.00
C THR A 112 -12.02 -0.71 11.23
N ALA A 113 -11.64 -1.97 11.21
CA ALA A 113 -10.75 -2.53 12.22
C ALA A 113 -9.38 -1.81 12.16
N PRO A 114 -8.60 -1.85 13.26
CA PRO A 114 -7.29 -1.21 13.27
C PRO A 114 -6.38 -1.76 12.19
N TYR A 115 -5.71 -0.86 11.47
CA TYR A 115 -4.70 -1.25 10.49
C TYR A 115 -3.47 -1.81 11.20
N ASP A 116 -2.92 -2.89 10.67
CA ASP A 116 -1.76 -3.57 11.23
C ASP A 116 -0.76 -4.05 10.16
N ILE A 117 -1.01 -3.71 8.88
CA ILE A 117 -0.10 -3.96 7.76
C ILE A 117 0.15 -2.66 7.02
N ALA A 118 1.42 -2.34 6.75
CA ALA A 118 1.80 -1.38 5.73
C ALA A 118 2.75 -2.03 4.72
N LEU A 119 2.41 -1.97 3.44
CA LEU A 119 3.32 -2.32 2.34
C LEU A 119 3.79 -1.02 1.67
N ILE A 120 5.09 -0.75 1.77
CA ILE A 120 5.72 0.41 1.16
C ILE A 120 6.40 -0.05 -0.12
N ASN A 121 5.88 0.37 -1.26
CA ASN A 121 6.40 0.00 -2.57
C ASN A 121 7.15 1.20 -3.20
N PHE A 122 8.42 1.02 -3.50
CA PHE A 122 9.24 1.96 -4.27
C PHE A 122 9.30 1.53 -5.74
N TYR A 123 9.06 2.48 -6.63
CA TYR A 123 9.11 2.33 -8.08
C TYR A 123 10.14 3.31 -8.64
N ASP A 124 11.10 2.79 -9.41
CA ASP A 124 11.87 3.64 -10.32
C ASP A 124 11.04 3.93 -11.60
N ALA A 125 11.63 4.62 -12.57
CA ALA A 125 10.95 5.04 -13.80
C ALA A 125 10.44 3.86 -14.66
N ASP A 126 11.12 2.70 -14.60
CA ASP A 126 10.80 1.52 -15.43
C ASP A 126 9.96 0.48 -14.67
N ALA A 127 9.77 0.69 -13.37
CA ALA A 127 9.02 -0.19 -12.50
C ALA A 127 7.53 -0.16 -12.81
N ARG A 128 6.93 -1.34 -12.76
CA ARG A 128 5.53 -1.58 -13.11
C ARG A 128 4.96 -2.71 -12.29
N MET A 129 3.66 -2.66 -12.05
CA MET A 129 2.93 -3.68 -11.32
C MET A 129 1.73 -4.15 -12.15
N GLY A 130 1.72 -5.43 -12.51
CA GLY A 130 0.62 -6.03 -13.24
C GLY A 130 -0.67 -6.07 -12.42
N MET A 131 -1.78 -6.39 -13.10
CA MET A 131 -3.08 -6.53 -12.45
C MET A 131 -3.06 -7.65 -11.39
N HIS A 132 -3.26 -7.26 -10.15
CA HIS A 132 -3.31 -8.12 -8.97
C HIS A 132 -4.45 -7.67 -8.07
N ARG A 133 -4.75 -8.45 -7.03
CA ARG A 133 -5.70 -8.07 -5.98
C ARG A 133 -5.09 -8.39 -4.64
N ASP A 134 -5.56 -7.67 -3.63
CA ASP A 134 -5.11 -7.82 -2.25
C ASP A 134 -6.04 -8.81 -1.54
N SER A 135 -5.68 -10.10 -1.60
CA SER A 135 -6.53 -11.21 -1.11
C SER A 135 -5.85 -12.11 -0.08
N ASP A 136 -4.65 -11.75 0.39
CA ASP A 136 -3.89 -12.56 1.34
C ASP A 136 -4.28 -12.25 2.81
N GLU A 137 -5.08 -11.19 3.03
CA GLU A 137 -5.64 -10.83 4.34
C GLU A 137 -6.90 -11.64 4.69
N LYS A 138 -7.18 -11.82 5.98
CA LYS A 138 -8.44 -12.35 6.53
C LYS A 138 -9.37 -11.23 6.97
N SER A 139 -9.41 -10.13 6.22
CA SER A 139 -10.25 -8.97 6.53
C SER A 139 -10.78 -8.31 5.26
N ASP A 140 -12.07 -7.96 5.31
CA ASP A 140 -12.75 -7.20 4.26
C ASP A 140 -12.63 -5.67 4.46
N ALA A 141 -11.84 -5.23 5.45
CA ALA A 141 -11.59 -3.81 5.70
C ALA A 141 -10.98 -3.10 4.48
N PRO A 142 -11.33 -1.83 4.21
CA PRO A 142 -10.83 -1.10 3.04
C PRO A 142 -9.30 -1.08 2.94
N VAL A 143 -8.79 -1.10 1.71
CA VAL A 143 -7.38 -0.83 1.42
C VAL A 143 -7.20 0.67 1.26
N VAL A 144 -6.22 1.22 1.97
CA VAL A 144 -5.83 2.65 1.87
C VAL A 144 -4.49 2.72 1.14
N SER A 145 -4.40 3.55 0.10
CA SER A 145 -3.20 3.71 -0.73
C SER A 145 -2.82 5.19 -0.83
N LEU A 146 -1.66 5.54 -0.28
CA LEU A 146 -1.09 6.88 -0.32
C LEU A 146 0.02 6.94 -1.37
N SER A 147 0.07 8.02 -2.16
CA SER A 147 1.09 8.21 -3.21
C SER A 147 2.05 9.37 -2.88
N LEU A 148 3.35 9.16 -3.11
CA LEU A 148 4.41 10.15 -2.93
C LEU A 148 5.39 10.10 -4.13
N GLY A 149 5.90 11.25 -4.54
CA GLY A 149 6.89 11.35 -5.62
C GLY A 149 6.25 11.33 -7.01
N ASP A 150 6.90 10.62 -7.93
CA ASP A 150 6.48 10.60 -9.33
C ASP A 150 5.04 10.08 -9.50
N THR A 151 4.31 10.76 -10.38
CA THR A 151 2.95 10.39 -10.77
C THR A 151 2.93 9.00 -11.38
N CYS A 152 1.88 8.23 -11.15
CA CYS A 152 1.64 6.99 -11.88
C CYS A 152 0.28 6.95 -12.56
N VAL A 153 0.19 6.16 -13.63
CA VAL A 153 -1.08 5.62 -14.08
C VAL A 153 -1.43 4.46 -13.15
N PHE A 154 -2.50 4.61 -12.38
CA PHE A 154 -3.09 3.55 -11.57
C PHE A 154 -4.29 2.97 -12.30
N ARG A 155 -4.24 1.68 -12.61
CA ARG A 155 -5.32 0.98 -13.29
C ARG A 155 -6.20 0.29 -12.27
N PHE A 156 -7.45 0.67 -12.17
CA PHE A 156 -8.43 0.09 -11.25
C PHE A 156 -9.51 -0.69 -12.03
N GLY A 157 -9.59 -1.99 -11.80
CA GLY A 157 -10.45 -2.92 -12.53
C GLY A 157 -11.69 -3.37 -11.76
N ASN A 158 -12.20 -4.54 -12.13
CA ASN A 158 -13.33 -5.22 -11.50
C ASN A 158 -12.86 -6.34 -10.56
N THR A 159 -13.80 -7.00 -9.87
CA THR A 159 -13.51 -8.10 -8.93
C THR A 159 -13.45 -9.49 -9.60
N GLU A 160 -13.91 -9.61 -10.84
CA GLU A 160 -14.08 -10.88 -11.54
C GLU A 160 -12.81 -11.32 -12.27
N SER A 161 -12.13 -10.40 -12.95
CA SER A 161 -10.99 -10.73 -13.81
C SER A 161 -9.94 -9.63 -13.90
N ARG A 162 -8.75 -10.01 -14.39
CA ARG A 162 -7.64 -9.08 -14.67
C ARG A 162 -7.84 -8.24 -15.93
N SER A 163 -8.90 -8.50 -16.72
CA SER A 163 -9.18 -7.83 -17.98
C SER A 163 -10.18 -6.69 -17.79
N ARG A 164 -10.58 -6.06 -18.91
CA ARG A 164 -11.56 -4.97 -18.91
C ARG A 164 -12.93 -5.42 -18.33
N PRO A 165 -13.72 -4.50 -17.77
CA PRO A 165 -13.49 -3.06 -17.69
C PRO A 165 -12.48 -2.66 -16.60
N TYR A 166 -11.74 -1.58 -16.85
CA TYR A 166 -10.91 -0.88 -15.88
C TYR A 166 -10.91 0.62 -16.17
N THR A 167 -10.65 1.42 -15.14
CA THR A 167 -10.46 2.87 -15.19
C THR A 167 -9.00 3.18 -14.85
N ASP A 168 -8.34 3.95 -15.71
CA ASP A 168 -7.01 4.47 -15.43
C ASP A 168 -7.14 5.83 -14.73
N VAL A 169 -6.44 6.00 -13.61
CA VAL A 169 -6.44 7.20 -12.76
C VAL A 169 -5.00 7.66 -12.58
N GLU A 170 -4.72 8.94 -12.81
CA GLU A 170 -3.42 9.50 -12.46
C GLU A 170 -3.35 9.77 -10.96
N LEU A 171 -2.42 9.10 -10.28
CA LEU A 171 -2.14 9.35 -8.86
C LEU A 171 -0.83 10.14 -8.75
N ARG A 172 -0.94 11.36 -8.26
CA ARG A 172 0.18 12.29 -8.04
C ARG A 172 0.67 12.23 -6.60
N SER A 173 1.80 12.90 -6.32
CA SER A 173 2.28 13.05 -4.96
C SER A 173 1.24 13.73 -4.08
N GLY A 174 0.93 13.11 -2.94
CA GLY A 174 -0.08 13.59 -2.00
C GLY A 174 -1.48 12.99 -2.19
N ASP A 175 -1.72 12.28 -3.28
CA ASP A 175 -3.03 11.69 -3.55
C ASP A 175 -3.32 10.48 -2.65
N LEU A 176 -4.58 10.36 -2.26
CA LEU A 176 -5.15 9.23 -1.54
C LEU A 176 -6.09 8.46 -2.46
N PHE A 177 -5.99 7.13 -2.43
CA PHE A 177 -6.95 6.22 -3.05
C PHE A 177 -7.39 5.18 -2.03
N VAL A 178 -8.70 5.02 -1.83
CA VAL A 178 -9.27 4.02 -0.90
C VAL A 178 -10.24 3.15 -1.65
N PHE A 179 -10.15 1.82 -1.46
CA PHE A 179 -11.12 0.89 -2.01
C PHE A 179 -11.53 -0.18 -0.98
N GLY A 180 -12.83 -0.35 -0.80
CA GLY A 180 -13.45 -1.30 0.13
C GLY A 180 -14.81 -1.77 -0.36
N GLY A 181 -15.57 -2.45 0.50
CA GLY A 181 -16.91 -2.94 0.18
C GLY A 181 -16.94 -3.77 -1.12
N ALA A 182 -17.82 -3.40 -2.05
CA ALA A 182 -17.94 -4.05 -3.36
C ALA A 182 -16.64 -4.06 -4.18
N SER A 183 -15.74 -3.11 -3.93
CA SER A 183 -14.47 -2.95 -4.62
C SER A 183 -13.26 -3.49 -3.85
N ARG A 184 -13.46 -4.08 -2.65
CA ARG A 184 -12.36 -4.53 -1.77
C ARG A 184 -11.40 -5.51 -2.44
N LEU A 185 -11.91 -6.37 -3.32
CA LEU A 185 -11.13 -7.38 -4.04
C LEU A 185 -10.92 -7.04 -5.53
N ALA A 186 -11.07 -5.76 -5.90
CA ALA A 186 -10.88 -5.31 -7.27
C ALA A 186 -9.43 -5.53 -7.72
N TYR A 187 -9.28 -6.04 -8.95
CA TYR A 187 -7.97 -6.13 -9.58
C TYR A 187 -7.46 -4.73 -9.89
N HIS A 188 -6.20 -4.45 -9.56
CA HIS A 188 -5.57 -3.16 -9.81
C HIS A 188 -4.08 -3.30 -10.10
N GLY A 189 -3.45 -2.24 -10.60
CA GLY A 189 -2.03 -2.26 -10.92
C GLY A 189 -1.49 -0.88 -11.27
N VAL A 190 -0.19 -0.84 -11.56
CA VAL A 190 0.55 0.35 -11.97
C VAL A 190 1.19 0.07 -13.32
N PRO A 191 0.53 0.34 -14.45
CA PRO A 191 1.08 0.09 -15.77
C PRO A 191 2.30 0.96 -16.10
N ARG A 192 2.38 2.18 -15.52
CA ARG A 192 3.42 3.16 -15.82
C ARG A 192 3.62 4.17 -14.68
N VAL A 193 4.87 4.54 -14.45
CA VAL A 193 5.29 5.72 -13.67
C VAL A 193 5.72 6.82 -14.65
N LEU A 194 5.34 8.08 -14.39
CA LEU A 194 5.74 9.24 -15.17
C LEU A 194 6.95 9.88 -14.47
N PRO A 195 8.17 9.67 -14.98
CA PRO A 195 9.38 10.19 -14.32
C PRO A 195 9.40 11.72 -14.30
N ASP A 196 10.14 12.27 -13.35
CA ASP A 196 10.38 13.71 -13.22
C ASP A 196 9.10 14.54 -13.01
N THR A 197 8.10 13.95 -12.35
CA THR A 197 6.83 14.62 -12.00
C THR A 197 6.66 14.81 -10.49
N ALA A 198 7.58 14.30 -9.67
CA ALA A 198 7.60 14.55 -8.23
C ALA A 198 7.76 16.06 -7.90
N PRO A 199 7.10 16.57 -6.85
CA PRO A 199 7.36 17.91 -6.33
C PRO A 199 8.83 18.05 -5.93
N PRO A 200 9.60 19.02 -6.46
CA PRO A 200 11.02 19.15 -6.17
C PRO A 200 11.33 19.28 -4.67
N GLU A 201 10.47 19.96 -3.91
CA GLU A 201 10.60 20.15 -2.46
C GLU A 201 10.42 18.87 -1.64
N LEU A 202 9.87 17.80 -2.23
CA LEU A 202 9.76 16.50 -1.56
C LEU A 202 11.11 15.79 -1.53
N GLY A 203 12.01 16.08 -2.49
CA GLY A 203 13.34 15.50 -2.56
C GLY A 203 13.35 13.99 -2.77
N LEU A 204 12.33 13.45 -3.45
CA LEU A 204 12.22 12.05 -3.84
C LEU A 204 12.36 11.92 -5.37
N THR A 205 13.25 11.04 -5.81
CA THR A 205 13.31 10.58 -7.21
C THR A 205 12.65 9.21 -7.29
N GLY A 206 11.73 9.03 -8.24
CA GLY A 206 10.87 7.86 -8.31
C GLY A 206 9.58 8.04 -7.52
N ARG A 207 8.84 6.94 -7.38
CA ARG A 207 7.54 6.90 -6.71
C ARG A 207 7.57 6.00 -5.50
N LEU A 208 6.94 6.45 -4.42
CA LEU A 208 6.58 5.65 -3.27
C LEU A 208 5.06 5.50 -3.17
N ASN A 209 4.65 4.31 -2.75
CA ASN A 209 3.27 4.03 -2.38
C ASN A 209 3.25 3.35 -1.02
N VAL A 210 2.41 3.86 -0.11
CA VAL A 210 2.18 3.27 1.20
C VAL A 210 0.77 2.72 1.22
N THR A 211 0.66 1.38 1.25
CA THR A 211 -0.62 0.68 1.26
C THR A 211 -0.89 0.12 2.66
N LEU A 212 -1.96 0.60 3.30
CA LEU A 212 -2.39 0.13 4.62
C LEU A 212 -3.48 -0.91 4.47
N ARG A 213 -3.37 -2.01 5.22
CA ARG A 213 -4.35 -3.09 5.26
C ARG A 213 -4.59 -3.58 6.68
N VAL A 214 -5.75 -4.20 6.88
CA VAL A 214 -6.07 -4.96 8.10
C VAL A 214 -5.82 -6.42 7.79
N SER A 215 -5.02 -7.09 8.61
CA SER A 215 -4.66 -8.48 8.42
C SER A 215 -5.81 -9.44 8.71
N GLY A 216 -6.64 -9.14 9.71
CA GLY A 216 -7.62 -10.07 10.27
C GLY A 216 -6.99 -11.26 11.01
N PHE A 217 -5.68 -11.24 11.24
CA PHE A 217 -5.00 -12.23 12.06
C PHE A 217 -5.15 -11.86 13.54
N GLN A 218 -5.31 -12.87 14.39
CA GLN A 218 -5.22 -12.65 15.82
C GLN A 218 -3.79 -12.27 16.16
N VAL A 219 -3.60 -11.09 16.75
CA VAL A 219 -2.36 -10.78 17.46
C VAL A 219 -2.38 -11.66 18.70
N PRO A 220 -1.41 -12.56 18.89
CA PRO A 220 -1.32 -13.32 20.14
C PRO A 220 -1.31 -12.32 21.29
N SER A 221 -2.20 -12.51 22.27
CA SER A 221 -2.10 -11.76 23.52
C SER A 221 -0.71 -12.04 24.11
N ASP A 222 0.05 -11.00 24.43
CA ASP A 222 1.37 -11.13 25.04
C ASP A 222 1.26 -12.05 26.27
N GLY A 223 1.80 -13.27 26.18
CA GLY A 223 1.79 -14.20 27.31
C GLY A 223 1.86 -15.72 27.03
N ALA A 224 1.76 -16.21 25.79
CA ALA A 224 1.86 -17.65 25.52
C ALA A 224 3.16 -18.03 24.80
N PRO A 225 3.94 -19.02 25.30
CA PRO A 225 5.17 -19.45 24.64
C PRO A 225 4.86 -20.08 23.28
N HIS A 226 5.76 -19.85 22.32
CA HIS A 226 5.73 -20.39 20.96
C HIS A 226 5.31 -21.86 20.89
N GLU A 227 4.08 -22.13 20.43
CA GLU A 227 3.73 -23.45 19.93
C GLU A 227 4.22 -23.60 18.49
N ARG A 228 5.05 -24.62 18.30
CA ARG A 228 5.49 -25.11 17.00
C ARG A 228 4.26 -25.49 16.18
N ILE A 229 4.13 -24.91 14.99
CA ILE A 229 3.28 -25.50 13.95
C ILE A 229 4.04 -26.73 13.43
N MET A 230 3.84 -27.88 14.08
CA MET A 230 4.17 -29.18 13.51
C MET A 230 3.04 -29.59 12.57
N GLY A 231 3.40 -29.90 11.33
CA GLY A 231 2.51 -30.56 10.40
C GLY A 231 2.28 -32.00 10.85
N ASP A 232 1.02 -32.32 11.13
CA ASP A 232 0.55 -33.70 11.18
C ASP A 232 0.43 -34.21 9.74
N SER A 233 1.14 -35.30 9.47
CA SER A 233 0.79 -36.24 8.41
C SER A 233 0.60 -37.60 9.08
N PRO A 234 -0.59 -38.20 9.05
CA PRO A 234 -0.73 -39.60 9.34
C PRO A 234 -0.48 -40.42 8.07
N SER A 235 0.46 -41.36 8.23
CA SER A 235 0.59 -42.71 7.69
C SER A 235 -0.20 -43.10 6.44
#